data_AF-A0A8T9S9V9-F1
#
_entry.id   AF-A0A8T9S9V9-F1
#
_cell.length_a   1.000
_cell.length_b   1.000
_cell.length_c   1.000
_cell.angle_alpha   90.00
_cell.angle_beta   90.00
_cell.angle_gamma   90.00
#
_symmetry.space_group_name_H-M   'P 1'
#
loop_
_entity.id
_entity.type
_entity.pdbx_description
1 polymer ?
#
loop_
_entity_poly.entity_id
_entity_poly.type
_entity_poly.pdbx_seq_one_letter_code
_entity_poly.pdbx_strand_id
1 'polypeptide(L)'
;MPASSPRAYAALPLSWAAVVLVLTLTPSDEMPRTPVWELLSFDTAAHAGVFFVLAGLSWFSLRRQRRWPRLAHRAGAVVLGASIVFGALIEVLQVTMRLGRHGEWTDLLSDGLGAALAVGLATAWARRPLRGQALACLGLVGATALGAAPAQAQNLPRARATIKKLAAPELHGRGYVKQGEHAAAAYLRERLRALKLAPLAPNYTQPFALDVNTFPGEVSASIQSDGTKLATGWQAGTSCIAAPNSGPGTARGRILLLDTMVFTKAAVQARYLLVPWSKRVLLMRAADAARLPQLPALLQQRFNSAAAFITVVPKLTASLAAQQVPQPRVEVLAEKMPLWLDKAIFGDTATGAAKGHTVWGTVKVGAQLQRNYQTQNLAAVVRGAAQPDSFLVVSAHYDHLGMMGPKAYFPGANDNASGVALLLELAAYYARPENRPACSVVFLLFGAEEAGLVGSNYFVAHPLVPLKSIKFLVNLDLLGTGEQGATVVNGRVFEAPYKRLLALNNAHHYLPALAPRGRAANSDHYPFSEAGVPAFFLYTRGGSTAYHDVNDKPAALSLAGFAGAFGLVRDFLNEEGAAHRAKK
;
A
#
# COMPACT_ATOMS: atom_id res chain seq x y z
N MET A 1 -20.56 9.55 64.80
CA MET A 1 -19.79 9.07 63.63
C MET A 1 -20.14 9.96 62.44
N PRO A 2 -19.19 10.62 61.75
CA PRO A 2 -19.52 11.55 60.69
C PRO A 2 -19.98 10.80 59.44
N ALA A 3 -21.07 11.30 58.85
CA ALA A 3 -21.67 10.78 57.63
C ALA A 3 -20.68 10.87 56.46
N SER A 4 -20.38 9.74 55.83
CA SER A 4 -19.59 9.70 54.60
C SER A 4 -20.29 10.52 53.51
N SER A 5 -19.55 11.45 52.92
CA SER A 5 -20.05 12.39 51.91
C SER A 5 -20.73 11.65 50.74
N PRO A 6 -21.94 12.06 50.30
CA PRO A 6 -22.76 11.31 49.35
C PRO A 6 -22.33 11.43 47.86
N ARG A 7 -21.10 11.85 47.55
CA ARG A 7 -20.71 12.27 46.18
C ARG A 7 -19.78 11.32 45.41
N ALA A 8 -19.09 10.38 46.06
CA ALA A 8 -18.05 9.59 45.38
C ALA A 8 -18.59 8.55 44.38
N TYR A 9 -19.77 7.98 44.61
CA TYR A 9 -20.25 6.84 43.81
C TYR A 9 -20.72 7.24 42.40
N ALA A 10 -21.22 8.46 42.20
CA ALA A 10 -21.68 8.93 40.88
C ALA A 10 -20.54 9.50 40.02
N ALA A 11 -19.39 9.84 40.61
CA ALA A 11 -18.30 10.50 39.89
C ALA A 11 -17.70 9.63 38.78
N LEU A 12 -17.52 8.33 39.04
CA LEU A 12 -16.95 7.38 38.06
C LEU A 12 -17.84 7.17 36.83
N PRO A 13 -19.14 6.82 36.95
CA PRO A 13 -19.99 6.68 35.77
C PRO A 13 -20.19 8.00 35.02
N LEU A 14 -20.26 9.15 35.71
CA LEU A 14 -20.36 10.46 35.06
C LEU A 14 -19.07 10.84 34.32
N SER A 15 -17.90 10.55 34.90
CA SER A 15 -16.61 10.80 34.23
C SER A 15 -16.46 9.90 33.00
N TRP A 16 -16.88 8.65 33.09
CA TRP A 16 -16.87 7.74 31.95
C TRP A 16 -17.86 8.16 30.87
N ALA A 17 -19.07 8.58 31.24
CA ALA A 17 -20.05 9.15 30.29
C ALA A 17 -19.48 10.37 29.54
N ALA A 18 -18.70 11.22 30.22
CA ALA A 18 -18.00 12.33 29.57
C ALA A 18 -16.93 11.84 28.57
N VAL A 19 -16.19 10.78 28.90
CA VAL A 19 -15.26 10.13 27.96
C VAL A 19 -16.01 9.60 26.73
N VAL A 20 -17.15 8.93 26.92
CA VAL A 20 -18.00 8.46 25.80
C VAL A 20 -18.39 9.63 24.90
N LEU A 21 -18.85 10.74 25.48
CA LEU A 21 -19.24 11.94 24.73
C LEU A 21 -18.07 12.57 23.97
N VAL A 22 -16.87 12.63 24.55
CA VAL A 22 -15.69 13.15 23.85
C VAL A 22 -15.33 12.26 22.67
N LEU A 23 -15.34 10.94 22.86
CA LEU A 23 -15.04 9.99 21.78
C LEU A 23 -16.05 10.07 20.63
N THR A 24 -17.33 10.28 20.94
CA THR A 24 -18.41 10.35 19.95
C THR A 24 -18.45 11.67 19.17
N LEU A 25 -17.72 12.69 19.64
CA LEU A 25 -17.53 13.97 18.93
C LEU A 25 -16.35 13.95 17.95
N THR A 26 -15.62 12.83 17.83
CA THR A 26 -14.49 12.70 16.89
C THR A 26 -14.98 12.64 15.44
N PRO A 27 -14.44 13.43 14.50
CA PRO A 27 -14.83 13.40 13.08
C PRO A 27 -14.68 12.02 12.41
N SER A 28 -15.55 11.69 11.44
CA SER A 28 -15.58 10.35 10.80
C SER A 28 -14.40 10.05 9.88
N ASP A 29 -13.68 11.06 9.42
CA ASP A 29 -12.48 10.97 8.58
C ASP A 29 -11.22 10.53 9.35
N GLU A 30 -11.27 10.56 10.68
CA GLU A 30 -10.21 10.07 11.56
C GLU A 30 -10.41 8.61 12.00
N MET A 31 -11.52 7.98 11.63
CA MET A 31 -11.86 6.61 12.03
C MET A 31 -11.70 5.58 10.88
N PRO A 32 -11.31 4.33 11.17
CA PRO A 32 -11.25 3.26 10.17
C PRO A 32 -12.63 3.02 9.56
N ARG A 33 -12.75 3.02 8.23
CA ARG A 33 -14.03 2.72 7.55
C ARG A 33 -14.29 1.22 7.54
N THR A 34 -15.42 0.80 8.10
CA THR A 34 -15.88 -0.60 8.08
C THR A 34 -17.07 -0.78 7.14
N PRO A 35 -17.21 -1.92 6.44
CA PRO A 35 -18.36 -2.17 5.57
C PRO A 35 -19.67 -2.33 6.37
N VAL A 36 -20.77 -1.81 5.84
CA VAL A 36 -22.11 -1.75 6.49
C VAL A 36 -22.70 -3.13 6.86
N TRP A 37 -22.17 -4.22 6.31
CA TRP A 37 -22.66 -5.59 6.54
C TRP A 37 -21.83 -6.38 7.58
N GLU A 38 -20.77 -5.80 8.14
CA GLU A 38 -19.93 -6.46 9.14
C GLU A 38 -20.47 -6.22 10.55
N LEU A 39 -21.36 -7.12 11.01
CA LEU A 39 -22.01 -7.08 12.33
C LEU A 39 -21.04 -7.10 13.54
N LEU A 40 -19.77 -7.45 13.32
CA LEU A 40 -18.68 -7.48 14.31
C LEU A 40 -17.49 -6.65 13.79
N SER A 41 -17.77 -5.40 13.45
CA SER A 41 -16.74 -4.41 13.13
C SER A 41 -15.96 -3.97 14.38
N PHE A 42 -14.78 -3.37 14.18
CA PHE A 42 -14.06 -2.72 15.29
C PHE A 42 -14.92 -1.65 15.98
N ASP A 43 -15.73 -0.93 15.21
CA ASP A 43 -16.59 0.15 15.68
C ASP A 43 -17.70 -0.37 16.61
N THR A 44 -18.43 -1.40 16.16
CA THR A 44 -19.43 -2.08 17.00
C THR A 44 -18.80 -2.70 18.25
N ALA A 45 -17.61 -3.30 18.15
CA ALA A 45 -16.90 -3.83 19.32
C ALA A 45 -16.47 -2.74 20.31
N ALA A 46 -16.04 -1.58 19.83
CA ALA A 46 -15.69 -0.43 20.66
C ALA A 46 -16.92 0.14 21.38
N HIS A 47 -18.04 0.28 20.66
CA HIS A 47 -19.34 0.68 21.21
C HIS A 47 -19.79 -0.26 22.36
N ALA A 48 -19.82 -1.57 22.11
CA ALA A 48 -20.13 -2.56 23.15
C ALA A 48 -19.17 -2.46 24.35
N GLY A 49 -17.86 -2.30 24.12
CA GLY A 49 -16.86 -2.21 25.18
C GLY A 49 -17.02 -0.97 26.07
N VAL A 50 -17.25 0.19 25.46
CA VAL A 50 -17.40 1.46 26.19
C VAL A 50 -18.70 1.47 27.01
N PHE A 51 -19.80 0.95 26.45
CA PHE A 51 -21.08 0.83 27.16
C PHE A 51 -21.09 -0.30 28.21
N PHE A 52 -20.30 -1.35 28.03
CA PHE A 52 -20.06 -2.36 29.06
C PHE A 52 -19.46 -1.73 30.34
N VAL A 53 -18.42 -0.90 30.18
CA VAL A 53 -17.80 -0.21 31.32
C VAL A 53 -18.76 0.80 31.93
N LEU A 54 -19.47 1.59 31.11
CA LEU A 54 -20.44 2.58 31.58
C LEU A 54 -21.55 1.92 32.41
N ALA A 55 -22.13 0.83 31.91
CA ALA A 55 -23.20 0.10 32.58
C ALA A 55 -22.70 -0.59 33.86
N GLY A 56 -21.51 -1.17 33.85
CA GLY A 56 -20.91 -1.77 35.05
C GLY A 56 -20.70 -0.76 36.18
N LEU A 57 -20.11 0.40 35.87
CA LEU A 57 -19.91 1.50 36.82
C LEU A 57 -21.24 2.06 37.33
N SER A 58 -22.19 2.27 36.42
CA SER A 58 -23.53 2.80 36.75
C SER A 58 -24.32 1.85 37.63
N TRP A 59 -24.24 0.54 37.36
CA TRP A 59 -24.90 -0.49 38.14
C TRP A 59 -24.36 -0.54 39.58
N PHE A 60 -23.04 -0.52 39.74
CA PHE A 60 -22.40 -0.54 41.04
C PHE A 60 -22.69 0.73 41.85
N SER A 61 -22.67 1.88 41.17
CA SER A 61 -23.03 3.18 41.75
C SER A 61 -24.46 3.18 42.28
N LEU A 62 -25.43 2.77 41.46
CA LEU A 62 -26.85 2.78 41.80
C LEU A 62 -27.18 1.76 42.90
N ARG A 63 -26.53 0.58 42.91
CA ARG A 63 -26.69 -0.43 43.97
C ARG A 63 -26.21 0.02 45.34
N ARG A 64 -25.22 0.90 45.40
CA ARG A 64 -24.62 1.41 46.65
C ARG A 64 -25.27 2.70 47.15
N GLN A 65 -26.18 3.28 46.37
CA GLN A 65 -26.90 4.49 46.76
C GLN A 65 -28.00 4.19 47.78
N ARG A 66 -27.97 4.89 48.92
CA ARG A 66 -28.98 4.76 49.99
C ARG A 66 -30.19 5.67 49.85
N ARG A 67 -30.11 6.68 48.96
CA ARG A 67 -31.14 7.72 48.80
C ARG A 67 -32.41 7.25 48.07
N TRP A 68 -32.29 6.25 47.19
CA TRP A 68 -33.40 5.75 46.36
C TRP A 68 -33.45 4.21 46.34
N PRO A 69 -33.89 3.57 47.44
CA PRO A 69 -33.82 2.11 47.59
C PRO A 69 -34.64 1.34 46.54
N ARG A 70 -35.74 1.91 46.04
CA ARG A 70 -36.52 1.32 44.93
C ARG A 70 -35.72 1.23 43.62
N LEU A 71 -34.91 2.25 43.31
CA LEU A 71 -34.05 2.26 42.12
C LEU A 71 -32.86 1.31 42.28
N ALA A 72 -32.26 1.26 43.48
CA ALA A 72 -31.19 0.32 43.79
C ALA A 72 -31.63 -1.15 43.63
N HIS A 73 -32.86 -1.48 43.99
CA HIS A 73 -33.42 -2.83 43.81
C HIS A 73 -33.63 -3.19 42.34
N ARG A 74 -33.98 -2.21 41.51
CA ARG A 74 -34.18 -2.35 40.06
C ARG A 74 -32.96 -1.92 39.23
N ALA A 75 -31.77 -1.84 39.84
CA ALA A 75 -30.61 -1.21 39.23
C ALA A 75 -30.24 -1.79 37.85
N GLY A 76 -30.42 -3.11 37.64
CA GLY A 76 -30.18 -3.74 36.34
C GLY A 76 -31.08 -3.19 35.23
N ALA A 77 -32.39 -3.14 35.45
CA ALA A 77 -33.35 -2.63 34.46
C ALA A 77 -33.19 -1.12 34.23
N VAL A 78 -32.92 -0.35 35.30
CA VAL A 78 -32.73 1.09 35.21
C VAL A 78 -31.46 1.44 34.42
N VAL A 79 -30.34 0.76 34.70
CA VAL A 79 -29.06 1.02 34.00
C VAL A 79 -29.12 0.57 32.55
N LEU A 80 -29.73 -0.58 32.27
CA LEU A 80 -29.88 -1.05 30.89
C LEU A 80 -30.74 -0.07 30.06
N GLY A 81 -31.89 0.33 30.59
CA GLY A 81 -32.76 1.31 29.92
C GLY A 81 -32.08 2.67 29.74
N ALA A 82 -31.37 3.16 30.75
CA ALA A 82 -30.62 4.42 30.66
C ALA A 82 -29.48 4.35 29.64
N SER A 83 -28.80 3.22 29.53
CA SER A 83 -27.71 3.01 28.57
C SER A 83 -28.23 3.02 27.13
N ILE A 84 -29.36 2.33 26.86
CA ILE A 84 -30.00 2.32 25.54
C ILE A 84 -30.47 3.73 25.14
N VAL A 85 -31.10 4.46 26.07
CA VAL A 85 -31.53 5.85 25.82
C VAL A 85 -30.33 6.76 25.57
N PHE A 86 -29.24 6.59 26.33
CA PHE A 86 -28.03 7.39 26.16
C PHE A 86 -27.33 7.12 24.82
N GLY A 87 -27.22 5.86 24.40
CA GLY A 87 -26.72 5.49 23.06
C GLY A 87 -27.58 6.10 21.95
N ALA A 88 -28.91 5.98 22.04
CA ALA A 88 -29.82 6.59 21.06
C ALA A 88 -29.68 8.13 20.98
N LEU A 89 -29.45 8.81 22.11
CA LEU A 89 -29.20 10.25 22.14
C LEU A 89 -27.87 10.63 21.49
N ILE A 90 -26.84 9.81 21.65
CA ILE A 90 -25.54 10.00 20.99
C ILE A 90 -25.71 9.90 19.47
N GLU A 91 -26.46 8.93 18.97
CA GLU A 91 -26.75 8.80 17.53
C GLU A 91 -27.43 10.05 16.97
N VAL A 92 -28.46 10.54 17.67
CA VAL A 92 -29.14 11.79 17.29
C VAL A 92 -28.19 12.99 17.33
N LEU A 93 -27.31 13.06 18.33
CA LEU A 93 -26.32 14.13 18.46
C LEU A 93 -25.32 14.12 17.30
N GLN A 94 -24.79 12.95 16.94
CA GLN A 94 -23.84 12.81 15.84
C GLN A 94 -24.45 13.20 14.49
N VAL A 95 -25.70 12.81 14.23
CA VAL A 95 -26.45 13.18 13.02
C VAL A 95 -26.72 14.68 12.98
N THR A 96 -27.15 15.27 14.09
CA THR A 96 -27.48 16.71 14.15
C THR A 96 -26.26 17.62 14.04
N MET A 97 -25.09 17.18 14.53
CA MET A 97 -23.84 17.93 14.46
C MET A 97 -23.10 17.83 13.11
N ARG A 98 -23.64 17.08 12.12
CA ARG A 98 -23.06 16.92 10.78
C ARG A 98 -21.59 16.47 10.77
N LEU A 99 -21.18 15.63 11.72
CA LEU A 99 -19.80 15.14 11.87
C LEU A 99 -19.37 14.09 10.81
N GLY A 100 -20.12 13.97 9.70
CA GLY A 100 -19.86 12.98 8.65
C GLY A 100 -20.14 11.54 9.06
N ARG A 101 -20.86 11.32 10.17
CA ARG A 101 -21.34 10.00 10.64
C ARG A 101 -22.81 9.81 10.23
N HIS A 102 -23.20 8.58 9.90
CA HIS A 102 -24.59 8.18 9.70
C HIS A 102 -25.02 7.41 10.94
N GLY A 103 -26.22 7.66 11.48
CA GLY A 103 -26.69 6.89 12.62
C GLY A 103 -26.93 5.44 12.22
N GLU A 104 -26.09 4.53 12.69
CA GLU A 104 -26.18 3.11 12.35
C GLU A 104 -26.94 2.37 13.46
N TRP A 105 -28.02 1.67 13.08
CA TRP A 105 -28.82 0.88 14.05
C TRP A 105 -28.00 -0.24 14.73
N THR A 106 -26.88 -0.64 14.13
CA THR A 106 -25.90 -1.59 14.66
C THR A 106 -25.16 -1.08 15.88
N ASP A 107 -24.91 0.23 15.98
CA ASP A 107 -24.21 0.83 17.12
C ASP A 107 -25.11 0.86 18.34
N LEU A 108 -26.39 1.24 18.15
CA LEU A 108 -27.40 1.17 19.18
C LEU A 108 -27.62 -0.26 19.71
N LEU A 109 -27.58 -1.25 18.81
CA LEU A 109 -27.65 -2.66 19.17
C LEU A 109 -26.43 -3.10 19.98
N SER A 110 -25.24 -2.65 19.58
CA SER A 110 -23.98 -2.96 20.24
C SER A 110 -23.85 -2.35 21.63
N ASP A 111 -24.25 -1.09 21.79
CA ASP A 111 -24.36 -0.39 23.08
C ASP A 111 -25.27 -1.16 24.05
N GLY A 112 -26.43 -1.60 23.53
CA GLY A 112 -27.39 -2.42 24.26
C GLY A 112 -26.81 -3.76 24.70
N LEU A 113 -26.08 -4.45 23.82
CA LEU A 113 -25.43 -5.73 24.12
C LEU A 113 -24.32 -5.58 25.17
N GLY A 114 -23.46 -4.57 25.04
CA GLY A 114 -22.42 -4.25 26.02
C GLY A 114 -23.01 -3.96 27.40
N ALA A 115 -24.05 -3.13 27.46
CA ALA A 115 -24.74 -2.81 28.70
C ALA A 115 -25.44 -4.03 29.33
N ALA A 116 -26.10 -4.86 28.51
CA ALA A 116 -26.76 -6.08 28.97
C ALA A 116 -25.78 -7.09 29.55
N LEU A 117 -24.62 -7.28 28.90
CA LEU A 117 -23.56 -8.16 29.36
C LEU A 117 -22.98 -7.68 30.71
N ALA A 118 -22.71 -6.39 30.85
CA ALA A 118 -22.21 -5.81 32.10
C ALA A 118 -23.20 -5.98 33.26
N VAL A 119 -24.48 -5.69 33.02
CA VAL A 119 -25.54 -5.87 34.03
C VAL A 119 -25.71 -7.34 34.37
N GLY A 120 -25.66 -8.25 33.38
CA GLY A 120 -25.75 -9.70 33.58
C GLY A 120 -24.61 -10.22 34.46
N LEU A 121 -23.37 -9.84 34.16
CA LEU A 121 -22.20 -10.22 34.96
C LEU A 121 -22.24 -9.63 36.37
N ALA A 122 -22.60 -8.34 36.50
CA ALA A 122 -22.65 -7.68 37.80
C ALA A 122 -23.77 -8.23 38.71
N THR A 123 -24.94 -8.55 38.13
CA THR A 123 -26.05 -9.19 38.85
C THR A 123 -25.76 -10.63 39.23
N ALA A 124 -25.10 -11.40 38.36
CA ALA A 124 -24.63 -12.75 38.67
C ALA A 124 -23.55 -12.75 39.76
N TRP A 125 -22.63 -11.77 39.73
CA TRP A 125 -21.60 -11.57 40.74
C TRP A 125 -22.17 -11.25 42.13
N ALA A 126 -23.20 -10.40 42.19
CA ALA A 126 -23.86 -10.02 43.44
C ALA A 126 -24.65 -11.14 44.13
N ARG A 127 -24.87 -12.27 43.44
CA ARG A 127 -25.52 -13.47 43.99
C ARG A 127 -24.54 -14.47 44.59
N ARG A 128 -23.22 -14.22 44.55
CA ARG A 128 -22.19 -15.13 45.09
C ARG A 128 -21.81 -14.81 46.55
N PRO A 129 -21.59 -15.83 47.42
CA PRO A 129 -21.17 -15.64 48.80
C PRO A 129 -19.75 -15.07 48.94
N LEU A 130 -19.55 -14.20 49.93
CA LEU A 130 -18.39 -13.31 50.14
C LEU A 130 -17.00 -13.98 50.15
N ARG A 131 -16.90 -15.29 50.41
CA ARG A 131 -15.60 -16.01 50.45
C ARG A 131 -14.95 -16.21 49.08
N GLY A 132 -15.69 -16.10 47.97
CA GLY A 132 -15.15 -16.20 46.61
C GLY A 132 -14.67 -14.88 46.00
N GLN A 133 -14.84 -13.76 46.70
CA GLN A 133 -14.58 -12.42 46.13
C GLN A 133 -13.12 -11.96 46.28
N ALA A 134 -12.32 -12.60 47.14
CA ALA A 134 -10.93 -12.20 47.37
C ALA A 134 -9.92 -12.83 46.38
N LEU A 135 -10.22 -14.00 45.81
CA LEU A 135 -9.29 -14.74 44.94
C LEU A 135 -9.35 -14.34 43.45
N ALA A 136 -10.42 -13.67 43.01
CA ALA A 136 -10.60 -13.29 41.59
C ALA A 136 -10.14 -11.85 41.27
N CYS A 137 -10.03 -10.96 42.27
CA CYS A 137 -9.55 -9.58 42.06
C CYS A 137 -8.05 -9.50 41.73
N LEU A 138 -7.26 -10.53 42.06
CA LEU A 138 -5.86 -10.65 41.64
C LEU A 138 -5.70 -11.19 40.20
N GLY A 139 -6.74 -11.81 39.63
CA GLY A 139 -6.69 -12.37 38.26
C GLY A 139 -7.20 -11.45 37.15
N LEU A 140 -8.05 -10.47 37.47
CA LEU A 140 -8.75 -9.64 36.46
C LEU A 140 -8.25 -8.19 36.34
N VAL A 141 -7.38 -7.74 37.24
CA VAL A 141 -6.67 -6.45 37.11
C VAL A 141 -5.16 -6.67 36.83
N GLY A 142 -4.64 -7.88 37.01
CA GLY A 142 -3.24 -8.24 36.74
C GLY A 142 -2.97 -8.78 35.33
N ALA A 143 -3.98 -9.12 34.54
CA ALA A 143 -3.81 -9.84 33.26
C ALA A 143 -3.90 -8.97 32.00
N THR A 144 -4.04 -7.64 32.13
CA THR A 144 -4.10 -6.73 30.96
C THR A 144 -3.06 -5.60 31.00
N ALA A 145 -2.17 -5.56 31.99
CA ALA A 145 -1.17 -4.49 32.13
C ALA A 145 0.29 -4.95 32.24
N LEU A 146 0.58 -6.25 32.28
CA LEU A 146 1.95 -6.77 32.35
C LEU A 146 2.09 -7.96 31.40
N GLY A 147 2.42 -7.68 30.16
CA GLY A 147 2.57 -8.69 29.10
C GLY A 147 2.83 -8.12 27.71
N ALA A 148 2.59 -6.82 27.50
CA ALA A 148 3.28 -6.08 26.46
C ALA A 148 4.35 -5.24 27.15
N ALA A 149 5.61 -5.67 27.06
CA ALA A 149 6.67 -4.68 27.06
C ALA A 149 6.24 -3.57 26.08
N PRO A 150 6.45 -2.29 26.38
CA PRO A 150 6.26 -1.27 25.37
C PRO A 150 7.30 -1.57 24.29
N ALA A 151 6.92 -2.35 23.28
CA ALA A 151 7.55 -2.28 21.99
C ALA A 151 7.45 -0.79 21.67
N GLN A 152 8.60 -0.12 21.73
CA GLN A 152 8.75 1.32 21.53
C GLN A 152 7.66 1.79 20.59
N ALA A 153 6.84 2.75 21.03
CA ALA A 153 5.96 3.50 20.15
C ALA A 153 6.85 4.08 19.05
N GLN A 154 7.09 3.30 18.01
CA GLN A 154 7.94 3.66 16.90
C GLN A 154 7.22 4.72 16.14
N ASN A 155 8.03 5.59 15.58
CA ASN A 155 7.62 6.93 15.23
C ASN A 155 6.88 6.87 13.89
N LEU A 156 5.70 6.24 13.86
CA LEU A 156 4.74 6.29 12.75
C LEU A 156 4.58 7.72 12.22
N PRO A 157 4.60 8.79 13.06
CA PRO A 157 4.68 10.16 12.55
C PRO A 157 5.88 10.43 11.63
N ARG A 158 7.08 9.97 11.98
CA ARG A 158 8.30 10.10 11.15
C ARG A 158 8.24 9.26 9.88
N ALA A 159 7.72 8.03 9.96
CA ALA A 159 7.48 7.19 8.79
C ALA A 159 6.48 7.84 7.83
N ARG A 160 5.32 8.31 8.34
CA ARG A 160 4.32 9.05 7.56
C ARG A 160 4.90 10.33 6.95
N ALA A 161 5.71 11.08 7.70
CA ALA A 161 6.37 12.28 7.18
C ALA A 161 7.33 11.95 6.03
N THR A 162 8.09 10.86 6.15
CA THR A 162 8.99 10.37 5.10
C THR A 162 8.19 9.97 3.85
N ILE A 163 7.14 9.17 4.01
CA ILE A 163 6.26 8.75 2.92
C ILE A 163 5.64 9.97 2.24
N LYS A 164 5.09 10.90 3.03
CA LYS A 164 4.48 12.13 2.52
C LYS A 164 5.47 12.96 1.74
N LYS A 165 6.72 13.08 2.21
CA LYS A 165 7.76 13.85 1.52
C LYS A 165 8.18 13.18 0.21
N LEU A 166 8.42 11.87 0.23
CA LEU A 166 8.85 11.12 -0.95
C LEU A 166 7.75 11.04 -2.03
N ALA A 167 6.48 11.04 -1.61
CA ALA A 167 5.33 11.06 -2.52
C ALA A 167 4.85 12.47 -2.89
N ALA A 168 5.58 13.52 -2.50
CA ALA A 168 5.15 14.88 -2.69
C ALA A 168 5.30 15.34 -4.17
N PRO A 169 4.40 16.19 -4.69
CA PRO A 169 4.45 16.66 -6.08
C PRO A 169 5.78 17.31 -6.49
N GLU A 170 6.48 17.96 -5.55
CA GLU A 170 7.78 18.59 -5.81
C GLU A 170 8.91 17.60 -6.12
N LEU A 171 8.73 16.31 -5.81
CA LEU A 171 9.66 15.25 -6.22
C LEU A 171 9.25 14.59 -7.54
N HIS A 172 8.23 15.12 -8.21
CA HIS A 172 7.85 14.73 -9.57
C HIS A 172 7.65 13.22 -9.76
N GLY A 173 7.08 12.56 -8.74
CA GLY A 173 6.86 11.11 -8.74
C GLY A 173 8.15 10.28 -8.75
N ARG A 174 9.28 10.87 -8.33
CA ARG A 174 10.60 10.24 -8.23
C ARG A 174 11.05 9.53 -9.50
N GLY A 175 10.63 10.04 -10.66
CA GLY A 175 11.06 9.56 -11.96
C GLY A 175 12.05 10.49 -12.64
N TYR A 176 12.27 10.23 -13.92
CA TYR A 176 13.36 10.80 -14.72
C TYR A 176 12.98 12.13 -15.38
N VAL A 177 11.67 12.43 -15.48
CA VAL A 177 11.19 13.76 -15.89
C VAL A 177 11.48 14.75 -14.77
N LYS A 178 12.14 15.87 -15.10
CA LYS A 178 12.59 16.90 -14.13
C LYS A 178 13.50 16.36 -13.02
N GLN A 179 14.17 15.22 -13.24
CA GLN A 179 15.12 14.63 -12.29
C GLN A 179 14.52 14.42 -10.88
N GLY A 180 13.25 14.00 -10.81
CA GLY A 180 12.56 13.75 -9.54
C GLY A 180 13.29 12.73 -8.65
N GLU A 181 13.89 11.71 -9.27
CA GLU A 181 14.73 10.73 -8.55
C GLU A 181 15.98 11.38 -7.92
N HIS A 182 16.67 12.31 -8.61
CA HIS A 182 17.82 13.00 -8.03
C HIS A 182 17.42 13.85 -6.81
N ALA A 183 16.25 14.49 -6.87
CA ALA A 183 15.69 15.24 -5.75
C ALA A 183 15.38 14.32 -4.56
N ALA A 184 14.84 13.12 -4.81
CA ALA A 184 14.65 12.10 -3.78
C ALA A 184 16.00 11.63 -3.21
N ALA A 185 17.00 11.37 -4.05
CA ALA A 185 18.32 10.95 -3.61
C ALA A 185 19.02 12.03 -2.75
N ALA A 186 18.84 13.31 -3.10
CA ALA A 186 19.31 14.43 -2.28
C ALA A 186 18.65 14.44 -0.89
N TYR A 187 17.32 14.33 -0.83
CA TYR A 187 16.61 14.22 0.44
C TYR A 187 17.12 13.04 1.28
N LEU A 188 17.29 11.87 0.67
CA LEU A 188 17.74 10.66 1.37
C LEU A 188 19.17 10.76 1.89
N ARG A 189 20.10 11.37 1.14
CA ARG A 189 21.46 11.65 1.64
C ARG A 189 21.42 12.51 2.90
N GLU A 190 20.58 13.55 2.94
CA GLU A 190 20.42 14.37 4.14
C GLU A 190 19.84 13.56 5.31
N ARG A 191 18.92 12.63 5.05
CA ARG A 191 18.42 11.70 6.08
C ARG A 191 19.54 10.80 6.62
N LEU A 192 20.35 10.20 5.75
CA LEU A 192 21.47 9.34 6.14
C LEU A 192 22.53 10.12 6.97
N ARG A 193 22.82 11.37 6.57
CA ARG A 193 23.71 12.29 7.31
C ARG A 193 23.15 12.65 8.67
N ALA A 194 21.87 13.00 8.75
CA ALA A 194 21.20 13.34 10.01
C ALA A 194 21.20 12.17 11.01
N LEU A 195 21.16 10.94 10.50
CA LEU A 195 21.30 9.70 11.29
C LEU A 195 22.76 9.36 11.63
N LYS A 196 23.74 10.14 11.14
CA LYS A 196 25.18 9.95 11.35
C LYS A 196 25.69 8.57 10.91
N LEU A 197 25.08 8.00 9.86
CA LEU A 197 25.54 6.73 9.32
C LEU A 197 26.85 6.89 8.56
N ALA A 198 27.72 5.88 8.58
CA ALA A 198 28.94 5.91 7.80
C ALA A 198 28.62 5.66 6.30
N PRO A 199 29.16 6.46 5.37
CA PRO A 199 28.98 6.21 3.94
C PRO A 199 29.80 5.00 3.49
N LEU A 200 29.27 4.21 2.54
CA LEU A 200 30.02 3.14 1.85
C LEU A 200 30.66 3.60 0.53
N ALA A 201 30.28 4.77 0.05
CA ALA A 201 30.83 5.40 -1.14
C ALA A 201 30.88 6.93 -0.93
N PRO A 202 31.68 7.69 -1.70
CA PRO A 202 31.71 9.14 -1.61
C PRO A 202 30.30 9.75 -1.65
N ASN A 203 29.98 10.59 -0.66
CA ASN A 203 28.66 11.22 -0.54
C ASN A 203 27.48 10.21 -0.49
N TYR A 204 27.72 9.00 0.02
CA TYR A 204 26.78 7.87 0.01
C TYR A 204 26.41 7.36 -1.39
N THR A 205 27.02 7.85 -2.46
CA THR A 205 26.52 7.67 -3.83
C THR A 205 27.35 6.65 -4.62
N GLN A 206 26.66 5.70 -5.26
CA GLN A 206 27.22 4.83 -6.30
C GLN A 206 26.56 5.19 -7.64
N PRO A 207 27.24 5.91 -8.53
CA PRO A 207 26.67 6.35 -9.80
C PRO A 207 26.63 5.21 -10.83
N PHE A 208 25.63 5.25 -11.71
CA PHE A 208 25.51 4.41 -12.90
C PHE A 208 24.64 5.10 -13.95
N ALA A 209 24.50 4.48 -15.12
CA ALA A 209 23.70 5.01 -16.21
C ALA A 209 22.67 4.00 -16.73
N LEU A 210 21.59 4.51 -17.31
CA LEU A 210 20.59 3.72 -18.02
C LEU A 210 20.04 4.46 -19.25
N ASP A 211 19.47 3.70 -20.18
CA ASP A 211 18.55 4.24 -21.17
C ASP A 211 17.14 4.17 -20.59
N VAL A 212 16.35 5.25 -20.70
CA VAL A 212 14.98 5.31 -20.18
C VAL A 212 14.09 6.19 -21.05
N ASN A 213 12.93 5.66 -21.42
CA ASN A 213 11.91 6.38 -22.14
C ASN A 213 11.02 7.15 -21.15
N THR A 214 10.84 8.44 -21.40
CA THR A 214 10.15 9.38 -20.51
C THR A 214 9.06 10.14 -21.25
N PHE A 215 8.13 10.77 -20.52
CA PHE A 215 6.97 11.45 -21.11
C PHE A 215 6.84 12.90 -20.64
N PRO A 216 7.77 13.80 -21.02
CA PRO A 216 7.71 15.21 -20.58
C PRO A 216 6.60 16.02 -21.25
N GLY A 217 6.12 15.61 -22.43
CA GLY A 217 5.08 16.32 -23.19
C GLY A 217 3.68 15.73 -23.03
N GLU A 218 2.69 16.31 -23.73
CA GLU A 218 1.29 15.90 -23.62
C GLU A 218 1.09 14.42 -23.97
N VAL A 219 0.25 13.74 -23.18
CA VAL A 219 -0.24 12.39 -23.46
C VAL A 219 -1.77 12.43 -23.47
N SER A 220 -2.36 12.24 -24.65
CA SER A 220 -3.81 12.26 -24.86
C SER A 220 -4.22 11.41 -26.04
N ALA A 221 -5.48 10.98 -26.05
CA ALA A 221 -6.08 10.33 -27.20
C ALA A 221 -7.55 10.69 -27.32
N SER A 222 -8.12 10.55 -28.51
CA SER A 222 -9.54 10.74 -28.74
C SER A 222 -10.07 9.90 -29.87
N ILE A 223 -11.37 9.65 -29.85
CA ILE A 223 -12.14 9.03 -30.92
C ILE A 223 -13.32 9.91 -31.30
N GLN A 224 -13.64 9.95 -32.57
CA GLN A 224 -14.74 10.74 -33.12
C GLN A 224 -15.41 9.99 -34.27
N SER A 225 -16.74 9.93 -34.24
CA SER A 225 -17.54 9.39 -35.34
C SER A 225 -17.87 10.50 -36.36
N ASP A 226 -17.80 10.20 -37.66
CA ASP A 226 -18.45 11.06 -38.64
C ASP A 226 -19.98 11.00 -38.46
N GLY A 227 -20.69 12.07 -38.84
CA GLY A 227 -22.17 12.11 -38.84
C GLY A 227 -22.89 12.37 -37.51
N THR A 228 -22.33 12.05 -36.34
CA THR A 228 -23.09 12.13 -35.06
C THR A 228 -22.59 13.19 -34.06
N LYS A 229 -21.52 13.93 -34.38
CA LYS A 229 -20.78 14.84 -33.44
C LYS A 229 -20.36 14.15 -32.13
N LEU A 230 -20.41 12.81 -32.04
CA LEU A 230 -19.96 12.07 -30.86
C LEU A 230 -18.43 12.02 -30.85
N ALA A 231 -17.86 12.55 -29.77
CA ALA A 231 -16.42 12.56 -29.53
C ALA A 231 -16.15 12.18 -28.07
N THR A 232 -15.11 11.36 -27.86
CA THR A 232 -14.61 11.00 -26.54
C THR A 232 -13.11 11.29 -26.52
N GLY A 233 -12.64 11.99 -25.50
CA GLY A 233 -11.23 12.29 -25.28
C GLY A 233 -10.75 11.71 -23.95
N TRP A 234 -9.50 11.26 -23.93
CA TRP A 234 -8.83 10.71 -22.77
C TRP A 234 -7.53 11.47 -22.51
N GLN A 235 -7.22 11.60 -21.23
CA GLN A 235 -6.10 12.39 -20.71
C GLN A 235 -5.26 11.54 -19.75
N ALA A 236 -3.96 11.80 -19.76
CA ALA A 236 -2.97 11.14 -18.92
C ALA A 236 -3.41 11.10 -17.45
N GLY A 237 -3.21 9.96 -16.80
CA GLY A 237 -3.38 9.78 -15.35
C GLY A 237 -4.84 9.74 -14.86
N THR A 238 -5.83 9.87 -15.75
CA THR A 238 -7.26 9.75 -15.37
C THR A 238 -7.98 8.70 -16.20
N SER A 239 -7.68 8.65 -17.48
CA SER A 239 -8.41 7.82 -18.45
C SER A 239 -7.50 7.17 -19.49
N CYS A 240 -6.27 7.65 -19.64
CA CYS A 240 -5.23 6.96 -20.38
C CYS A 240 -3.84 7.13 -19.74
N ILE A 241 -2.89 6.32 -20.20
CA ILE A 241 -1.45 6.46 -19.98
C ILE A 241 -0.72 6.20 -21.31
N ALA A 242 0.54 6.62 -21.42
CA ALA A 242 1.38 6.20 -22.53
C ALA A 242 1.86 4.77 -22.28
N ALA A 243 1.96 3.95 -23.35
CA ALA A 243 2.67 2.68 -23.24
C ALA A 243 4.16 2.96 -22.90
N PRO A 244 4.84 2.14 -22.09
CA PRO A 244 6.17 2.46 -21.57
C PRO A 244 7.22 2.70 -22.65
N ASN A 245 7.13 1.99 -23.79
CA ASN A 245 8.02 2.16 -24.94
C ASN A 245 7.48 3.08 -26.04
N SER A 246 6.41 3.84 -25.77
CA SER A 246 5.74 4.69 -26.75
C SER A 246 6.66 5.77 -27.32
N GLY A 247 6.58 5.98 -28.64
CA GLY A 247 7.28 7.03 -29.35
C GLY A 247 6.59 8.38 -29.29
N PRO A 248 7.30 9.47 -29.61
CA PRO A 248 6.68 10.77 -29.72
C PRO A 248 5.85 10.89 -30.99
N GLY A 249 4.88 11.80 -30.98
CA GLY A 249 4.21 12.25 -32.19
C GLY A 249 2.72 12.50 -32.00
N THR A 250 2.12 13.04 -33.05
CA THR A 250 0.67 13.15 -33.19
C THR A 250 0.26 12.39 -34.44
N ALA A 251 -0.69 11.48 -34.29
CA ALA A 251 -1.24 10.74 -35.41
C ALA A 251 -2.77 10.83 -35.37
N ARG A 252 -3.35 11.07 -36.54
CA ARG A 252 -4.80 11.00 -36.76
C ARG A 252 -5.08 10.06 -37.93
N GLY A 253 -6.03 9.17 -37.75
CA GLY A 253 -6.37 8.19 -38.79
C GLY A 253 -7.70 7.52 -38.52
N ARG A 254 -8.22 6.84 -39.54
CA ARG A 254 -9.40 5.99 -39.37
C ARG A 254 -9.04 4.83 -38.43
N ILE A 255 -9.94 4.51 -37.50
CA ILE A 255 -9.75 3.37 -36.61
C ILE A 255 -9.71 2.10 -37.44
N LEU A 256 -8.72 1.25 -37.14
CA LEU A 256 -8.69 -0.14 -37.54
C LEU A 256 -8.75 -0.97 -36.26
N LEU A 257 -9.89 -1.57 -35.98
CA LEU A 257 -10.02 -2.51 -34.88
C LEU A 257 -9.23 -3.77 -35.21
N LEU A 258 -8.41 -4.25 -34.28
CA LEU A 258 -7.78 -5.57 -34.35
C LEU A 258 -8.68 -6.59 -33.64
N ASP A 259 -9.42 -7.37 -34.42
CA ASP A 259 -10.34 -8.40 -33.93
C ASP A 259 -9.58 -9.68 -33.51
N THR A 260 -9.99 -10.31 -32.41
CA THR A 260 -9.56 -11.66 -31.98
C THR A 260 -9.45 -12.67 -33.13
N MET A 261 -10.33 -12.62 -34.13
CA MET A 261 -10.31 -13.54 -35.27
C MET A 261 -9.08 -13.40 -36.17
N VAL A 262 -8.36 -12.27 -36.13
CA VAL A 262 -7.12 -12.08 -36.91
C VAL A 262 -6.05 -13.10 -36.53
N PHE A 263 -6.06 -13.58 -35.28
CA PHE A 263 -5.08 -14.54 -34.78
C PHE A 263 -5.40 -15.99 -35.20
N THR A 264 -6.63 -16.28 -35.63
CA THR A 264 -7.09 -17.67 -35.84
C THR A 264 -7.69 -17.96 -37.21
N LYS A 265 -8.19 -16.96 -37.95
CA LYS A 265 -8.90 -17.17 -39.23
C LYS A 265 -8.13 -16.58 -40.42
N ALA A 266 -7.66 -17.44 -41.33
CA ALA A 266 -6.95 -17.05 -42.55
C ALA A 266 -7.74 -16.07 -43.43
N ALA A 267 -9.05 -16.26 -43.58
CA ALA A 267 -9.91 -15.35 -44.33
C ALA A 267 -9.96 -13.93 -43.73
N VAL A 268 -9.86 -13.81 -42.40
CA VAL A 268 -9.80 -12.51 -41.72
C VAL A 268 -8.42 -11.88 -41.92
N GLN A 269 -7.35 -12.67 -41.80
CA GLN A 269 -5.98 -12.21 -42.07
C GLN A 269 -5.84 -11.64 -43.48
N ALA A 270 -6.39 -12.31 -44.49
CA ALA A 270 -6.39 -11.84 -45.88
C ALA A 270 -7.05 -10.45 -46.02
N ARG A 271 -8.18 -10.20 -45.33
CA ARG A 271 -8.85 -8.88 -45.34
C ARG A 271 -7.99 -7.78 -44.73
N TYR A 272 -7.28 -8.08 -43.64
CA TYR A 272 -6.37 -7.13 -43.01
C TYR A 272 -5.18 -6.75 -43.91
N LEU A 273 -4.71 -7.67 -44.76
CA LEU A 273 -3.62 -7.41 -45.72
C LEU A 273 -4.02 -6.47 -46.87
N LEU A 274 -5.33 -6.36 -47.17
CA LEU A 274 -5.86 -5.45 -48.20
C LEU A 274 -5.95 -4.00 -47.72
N VAL A 275 -5.90 -3.76 -46.41
CA VAL A 275 -6.00 -2.42 -45.84
C VAL A 275 -4.59 -1.86 -45.64
N PRO A 276 -4.30 -0.60 -46.02
CA PRO A 276 -3.05 0.05 -45.65
C PRO A 276 -3.10 0.52 -44.19
N TRP A 277 -2.21 -0.01 -43.33
CA TRP A 277 -2.19 0.30 -41.90
C TRP A 277 -1.48 1.61 -41.59
N SER A 278 -0.60 2.09 -42.48
CA SER A 278 0.22 3.31 -42.28
C SER A 278 -0.53 4.63 -42.09
N LYS A 279 -1.84 4.65 -42.36
CA LYS A 279 -2.73 5.79 -42.11
C LYS A 279 -3.83 5.48 -41.09
N ARG A 280 -3.69 4.37 -40.35
CA ARG A 280 -4.69 3.86 -39.41
C ARG A 280 -4.20 4.02 -37.99
N VAL A 281 -5.16 4.33 -37.11
CA VAL A 281 -4.98 4.21 -35.68
C VAL A 281 -5.52 2.84 -35.29
N LEU A 282 -4.65 1.96 -34.80
CA LEU A 282 -5.07 0.64 -34.36
C LEU A 282 -5.73 0.71 -33.00
N LEU A 283 -6.89 0.08 -32.88
CA LEU A 283 -7.59 -0.12 -31.61
C LEU A 283 -7.61 -1.61 -31.29
N MET A 284 -7.21 -2.00 -30.09
CA MET A 284 -7.22 -3.41 -29.66
C MET A 284 -7.47 -3.52 -28.16
N ARG A 285 -7.88 -4.70 -27.68
CA ARG A 285 -7.95 -4.99 -26.24
C ARG A 285 -6.61 -5.54 -25.73
N ALA A 286 -6.35 -5.42 -24.43
CA ALA A 286 -5.15 -5.97 -23.80
C ALA A 286 -4.96 -7.48 -24.09
N ALA A 287 -6.04 -8.26 -24.13
CA ALA A 287 -6.01 -9.67 -24.49
C ALA A 287 -5.58 -9.94 -25.95
N ASP A 288 -5.85 -9.00 -26.86
CA ASP A 288 -5.40 -9.06 -28.25
C ASP A 288 -3.92 -8.64 -28.35
N ALA A 289 -3.53 -7.61 -27.60
CA ALA A 289 -2.14 -7.15 -27.53
C ALA A 289 -1.18 -8.26 -27.04
N ALA A 290 -1.61 -9.06 -26.06
CA ALA A 290 -0.83 -10.20 -25.56
C ALA A 290 -0.60 -11.31 -26.61
N ARG A 291 -1.41 -11.36 -27.67
CA ARG A 291 -1.33 -12.36 -28.75
C ARG A 291 -0.58 -11.86 -29.99
N LEU A 292 -0.10 -10.62 -30.01
CA LEU A 292 0.64 -10.05 -31.13
C LEU A 292 1.83 -10.92 -31.61
N PRO A 293 2.59 -11.62 -30.75
CA PRO A 293 3.63 -12.53 -31.22
C PRO A 293 3.13 -13.71 -32.07
N GLN A 294 1.83 -14.02 -32.03
CA GLN A 294 1.19 -15.09 -32.81
C GLN A 294 0.74 -14.60 -34.19
N LEU A 295 0.84 -13.30 -34.49
CA LEU A 295 0.50 -12.79 -35.81
C LEU A 295 1.44 -13.37 -36.88
N PRO A 296 0.93 -13.77 -38.04
CA PRO A 296 1.77 -14.10 -39.19
C PRO A 296 2.73 -12.95 -39.53
N ALA A 297 3.95 -13.29 -39.99
CA ALA A 297 5.03 -12.32 -40.22
C ALA A 297 4.61 -11.10 -41.07
N LEU A 298 3.83 -11.33 -42.14
CA LEU A 298 3.31 -10.25 -42.99
C LEU A 298 2.40 -9.28 -42.22
N LEU A 299 1.53 -9.80 -41.34
CA LEU A 299 0.67 -8.98 -40.50
C LEU A 299 1.45 -8.28 -39.40
N GLN A 300 2.52 -8.88 -38.89
CA GLN A 300 3.42 -8.22 -37.94
C GLN A 300 4.17 -7.04 -38.59
N GLN A 301 4.59 -7.17 -39.85
CA GLN A 301 5.13 -6.05 -40.63
C GLN A 301 4.09 -4.94 -40.83
N ARG A 302 2.83 -5.29 -41.15
CA ARG A 302 1.73 -4.32 -41.25
C ARG A 302 1.44 -3.65 -39.91
N PHE A 303 1.45 -4.40 -38.82
CA PHE A 303 1.30 -3.90 -37.46
C PHE A 303 2.32 -2.80 -37.17
N ASN A 304 3.60 -3.07 -37.42
CA ASN A 304 4.68 -2.11 -37.22
C ASN A 304 4.61 -0.89 -38.15
N SER A 305 3.80 -0.92 -39.21
CA SER A 305 3.60 0.23 -40.09
C SER A 305 2.49 1.18 -39.65
N ALA A 306 1.66 0.80 -38.66
CA ALA A 306 0.51 1.61 -38.22
C ALA A 306 0.88 3.05 -37.80
N ALA A 307 -0.06 4.00 -37.92
CA ALA A 307 0.21 5.38 -37.56
C ALA A 307 0.26 5.60 -36.03
N ALA A 308 -0.60 4.93 -35.28
CA ALA A 308 -0.64 4.96 -33.81
C ALA A 308 -1.45 3.79 -33.25
N PHE A 309 -1.39 3.63 -31.92
CA PHE A 309 -2.03 2.53 -31.22
C PHE A 309 -2.80 3.01 -29.99
N ILE A 310 -4.00 2.47 -29.82
CA ILE A 310 -4.85 2.58 -28.64
C ILE A 310 -5.11 1.16 -28.13
N THR A 311 -4.62 0.85 -26.94
CA THR A 311 -4.89 -0.43 -26.27
C THR A 311 -5.88 -0.21 -25.14
N VAL A 312 -7.01 -0.92 -25.18
CA VAL A 312 -8.02 -0.88 -24.12
C VAL A 312 -7.62 -1.84 -23.01
N VAL A 313 -7.43 -1.30 -21.80
CA VAL A 313 -6.95 -2.05 -20.62
C VAL A 313 -7.98 -2.00 -19.49
N PRO A 314 -8.11 -3.06 -18.68
CA PRO A 314 -9.04 -3.07 -17.55
C PRO A 314 -8.57 -2.19 -16.38
N LYS A 315 -7.26 -1.93 -16.28
CA LYS A 315 -6.61 -1.07 -15.29
C LYS A 315 -5.44 -0.35 -15.94
N LEU A 316 -5.26 0.93 -15.66
CA LEU A 316 -4.04 1.65 -16.02
C LEU A 316 -2.93 1.25 -15.04
N THR A 317 -1.83 0.69 -15.56
CA THR A 317 -0.67 0.30 -14.75
C THR A 317 0.56 0.85 -15.44
N ALA A 318 1.07 1.98 -14.96
CA ALA A 318 2.21 2.63 -15.59
C ALA A 318 3.49 1.79 -15.42
N SER A 319 4.45 1.98 -16.32
CA SER A 319 5.74 1.28 -16.30
C SER A 319 6.75 2.11 -17.10
N LEU A 320 8.00 1.68 -17.12
CA LEU A 320 9.10 2.30 -17.85
C LEU A 320 9.70 1.32 -18.86
N ALA A 321 10.36 1.85 -19.88
CA ALA A 321 11.10 1.04 -20.84
C ALA A 321 12.43 1.69 -21.19
N ALA A 322 13.46 0.88 -21.42
CA ALA A 322 14.75 1.34 -21.91
C ALA A 322 14.78 1.60 -23.43
N GLN A 323 13.68 1.30 -24.13
CA GLN A 323 13.57 1.42 -25.57
C GLN A 323 12.35 2.24 -25.96
N GLN A 324 12.42 2.86 -27.13
CA GLN A 324 11.35 3.67 -27.70
C GLN A 324 11.04 3.19 -29.11
N VAL A 325 9.76 2.90 -29.37
CA VAL A 325 9.23 2.61 -30.70
C VAL A 325 8.94 3.92 -31.44
N PRO A 326 8.86 3.96 -32.78
CA PRO A 326 8.66 5.22 -33.49
C PRO A 326 7.22 5.74 -33.45
N GLN A 327 6.23 4.89 -33.15
CA GLN A 327 4.82 5.31 -33.14
C GLN A 327 4.35 5.74 -31.74
N PRO A 328 3.43 6.71 -31.67
CA PRO A 328 2.73 7.00 -30.44
C PRO A 328 1.74 5.87 -30.09
N ARG A 329 1.81 5.43 -28.84
CA ARG A 329 1.01 4.35 -28.24
C ARG A 329 0.44 4.80 -26.90
N VAL A 330 -0.85 4.56 -26.69
CA VAL A 330 -1.54 4.82 -25.42
C VAL A 330 -2.35 3.61 -24.97
N GLU A 331 -2.53 3.52 -23.67
CA GLU A 331 -3.45 2.60 -23.02
C GLU A 331 -4.62 3.39 -22.45
N VAL A 332 -5.84 2.95 -22.74
CA VAL A 332 -7.09 3.61 -22.35
C VAL A 332 -7.89 2.69 -21.44
N LEU A 333 -8.42 3.25 -20.36
CA LEU A 333 -9.18 2.48 -19.40
C LEU A 333 -10.53 2.03 -20.00
N ALA A 334 -10.82 0.73 -19.92
CA ALA A 334 -12.00 0.12 -20.52
C ALA A 334 -13.32 0.78 -20.07
N GLU A 335 -13.45 1.14 -18.79
CA GLU A 335 -14.65 1.82 -18.27
C GLU A 335 -14.88 3.21 -18.87
N LYS A 336 -13.85 3.82 -19.46
CA LYS A 336 -13.91 5.14 -20.12
C LYS A 336 -14.16 5.02 -21.62
N MET A 337 -14.32 3.81 -22.14
CA MET A 337 -14.70 3.58 -23.52
C MET A 337 -16.20 3.86 -23.69
N PRO A 338 -16.60 4.62 -24.73
CA PRO A 338 -18.00 4.97 -24.88
C PRO A 338 -18.80 3.80 -25.47
N LEU A 339 -19.99 3.55 -24.90
CA LEU A 339 -20.89 2.47 -25.35
C LEU A 339 -21.28 2.54 -26.83
N TRP A 340 -21.28 3.76 -27.41
CA TRP A 340 -21.56 3.93 -28.83
C TRP A 340 -20.47 3.34 -29.72
N LEU A 341 -19.21 3.29 -29.25
CA LEU A 341 -18.10 2.72 -30.00
C LEU A 341 -18.32 1.23 -30.21
N ASP A 342 -18.85 0.54 -29.20
CA ASP A 342 -19.12 -0.88 -29.35
C ASP A 342 -20.19 -1.14 -30.41
N LYS A 343 -21.21 -0.28 -30.49
CA LYS A 343 -22.23 -0.35 -31.54
C LYS A 343 -21.71 0.10 -32.90
N ALA A 344 -20.78 1.05 -32.95
CA ALA A 344 -20.21 1.58 -34.19
C ALA A 344 -19.10 0.68 -34.79
N ILE A 345 -18.40 -0.10 -33.95
CA ILE A 345 -17.28 -0.96 -34.35
C ILE A 345 -17.62 -2.45 -34.25
N PHE A 346 -18.34 -2.90 -33.21
CA PHE A 346 -18.75 -4.31 -33.03
C PHE A 346 -20.21 -4.58 -33.41
N GLY A 347 -21.00 -3.55 -33.73
CA GLY A 347 -22.39 -3.68 -34.16
C GLY A 347 -22.48 -4.09 -35.62
N ASP A 348 -22.84 -5.36 -35.81
CA ASP A 348 -23.35 -5.97 -37.04
C ASP A 348 -22.35 -6.71 -37.95
N THR A 349 -21.71 -7.73 -37.39
CA THR A 349 -21.11 -8.83 -38.17
C THR A 349 -22.14 -9.87 -38.66
N ALA A 350 -23.46 -9.65 -38.44
CA ALA A 350 -24.50 -10.65 -38.71
C ALA A 350 -25.34 -10.37 -39.97
N THR A 351 -25.51 -9.11 -40.40
CA THR A 351 -26.35 -8.75 -41.55
C THR A 351 -25.61 -8.12 -42.73
N GLY A 352 -24.31 -7.82 -42.59
CA GLY A 352 -23.49 -7.30 -43.70
C GLY A 352 -23.85 -5.88 -44.15
N ALA A 353 -24.70 -5.16 -43.41
CA ALA A 353 -25.11 -3.80 -43.73
C ALA A 353 -24.86 -2.84 -42.55
N ALA A 354 -23.60 -2.51 -42.28
CA ALA A 354 -23.33 -1.31 -41.48
C ALA A 354 -23.69 -0.08 -42.33
N LYS A 355 -24.73 0.68 -41.95
CA LYS A 355 -24.82 2.12 -42.22
C LYS A 355 -23.71 2.83 -41.44
N GLY A 356 -22.46 2.46 -41.73
CA GLY A 356 -21.33 2.54 -40.81
C GLY A 356 -20.70 3.92 -40.83
N HIS A 357 -20.83 4.63 -39.71
CA HIS A 357 -20.06 5.83 -39.48
C HIS A 357 -18.56 5.52 -39.48
N THR A 358 -17.76 6.33 -40.17
CA THR A 358 -16.30 6.25 -40.05
C THR A 358 -15.87 6.81 -38.70
N VAL A 359 -15.20 5.98 -37.91
CA VAL A 359 -14.57 6.41 -36.66
C VAL A 359 -13.12 6.83 -36.92
N TRP A 360 -12.75 8.01 -36.44
CA TRP A 360 -11.41 8.57 -36.47
C TRP A 360 -10.81 8.54 -35.08
N GLY A 361 -9.55 8.11 -34.96
CA GLY A 361 -8.75 8.22 -33.76
C GLY A 361 -7.70 9.31 -33.90
N THR A 362 -7.40 9.99 -32.79
CA THR A 362 -6.22 10.86 -32.65
C THR A 362 -5.43 10.40 -31.43
N VAL A 363 -4.12 10.26 -31.56
CA VAL A 363 -3.21 9.94 -30.46
C VAL A 363 -2.09 10.96 -30.45
N LYS A 364 -1.80 11.54 -29.29
CA LYS A 364 -0.71 12.50 -29.07
C LYS A 364 0.12 12.04 -27.88
N VAL A 365 1.42 11.87 -28.11
CA VAL A 365 2.37 11.49 -27.07
C VAL A 365 3.63 12.36 -27.21
N GLY A 366 3.99 13.06 -26.14
CA GLY A 366 5.27 13.75 -26.02
C GLY A 366 6.28 12.91 -25.26
N ALA A 367 6.86 11.91 -25.92
CA ALA A 367 7.86 11.02 -25.36
C ALA A 367 9.29 11.48 -25.68
N GLN A 368 10.24 11.10 -24.83
CA GLN A 368 11.66 11.36 -25.01
C GLN A 368 12.47 10.18 -24.46
N LEU A 369 13.22 9.50 -25.33
CA LEU A 369 14.21 8.52 -24.92
C LEU A 369 15.46 9.25 -24.43
N GLN A 370 15.76 9.12 -23.15
CA GLN A 370 16.99 9.63 -22.55
C GLN A 370 18.02 8.50 -22.60
N ARG A 371 19.09 8.70 -23.38
CA ARG A 371 20.19 7.75 -23.50
C ARG A 371 21.28 8.07 -22.50
N ASN A 372 21.92 7.04 -21.93
CA ASN A 372 23.00 7.19 -20.97
C ASN A 372 22.66 8.18 -19.84
N TYR A 373 21.41 8.14 -19.37
CA TYR A 373 20.93 8.99 -18.29
C TYR A 373 21.66 8.60 -17.00
N GLN A 374 22.27 9.58 -16.34
CA GLN A 374 23.03 9.37 -15.11
C GLN A 374 22.10 9.35 -13.90
N THR A 375 22.24 8.32 -13.07
CA THR A 375 21.50 8.14 -11.82
C THR A 375 22.40 7.44 -10.78
N GLN A 376 21.84 6.99 -9.66
CA GLN A 376 22.62 6.46 -8.55
C GLN A 376 21.89 5.47 -7.65
N ASN A 377 22.68 4.66 -6.94
CA ASN A 377 22.28 4.05 -5.69
C ASN A 377 22.81 4.88 -4.52
N LEU A 378 22.18 4.76 -3.35
CA LEU A 378 22.72 5.26 -2.09
C LEU A 378 23.08 4.12 -1.14
N ALA A 379 24.19 4.23 -0.43
CA ALA A 379 24.69 3.19 0.45
C ALA A 379 25.29 3.75 1.75
N ALA A 380 24.80 3.25 2.88
CA ALA A 380 25.29 3.59 4.21
C ALA A 380 25.47 2.34 5.07
N VAL A 381 26.26 2.44 6.14
CA VAL A 381 26.53 1.31 7.04
C VAL A 381 26.54 1.74 8.51
N VAL A 382 25.97 0.89 9.36
CA VAL A 382 26.25 0.87 10.80
C VAL A 382 27.25 -0.25 11.06
N ARG A 383 28.44 0.08 11.57
CA ARG A 383 29.47 -0.94 11.83
C ARG A 383 29.09 -1.84 13.00
N GLY A 384 29.20 -3.15 12.77
CA GLY A 384 28.97 -4.16 13.80
C GLY A 384 29.93 -4.02 14.99
N ALA A 385 29.49 -4.47 16.16
CA ALA A 385 30.30 -4.45 17.38
C ALA A 385 31.28 -5.65 17.47
N ALA A 386 30.89 -6.81 16.94
CA ALA A 386 31.65 -8.06 17.10
C ALA A 386 32.21 -8.62 15.79
N GLN A 387 31.48 -8.44 14.68
CA GLN A 387 31.82 -8.98 13.36
C GLN A 387 31.68 -7.87 12.30
N PRO A 388 32.55 -6.83 12.32
CA PRO A 388 32.41 -5.65 11.47
C PRO A 388 32.55 -5.95 9.96
N ASP A 389 33.17 -7.07 9.59
CA ASP A 389 33.38 -7.47 8.18
C ASP A 389 32.34 -8.50 7.68
N SER A 390 31.33 -8.81 8.50
CA SER A 390 30.14 -9.54 8.11
C SER A 390 28.98 -8.59 7.96
N PHE A 391 28.21 -8.72 6.87
CA PHE A 391 27.17 -7.77 6.51
C PHE A 391 25.79 -8.41 6.54
N LEU A 392 24.85 -7.70 7.14
CA LEU A 392 23.42 -7.86 6.89
C LEU A 392 23.00 -6.69 6.01
N VAL A 393 22.14 -6.93 5.03
CA VAL A 393 21.70 -5.87 4.11
C VAL A 393 20.20 -5.64 4.26
N VAL A 394 19.81 -4.38 4.39
CA VAL A 394 18.43 -3.92 4.24
C VAL A 394 18.38 -3.04 3.01
N SER A 395 17.48 -3.36 2.07
CA SER A 395 17.32 -2.58 0.84
C SER A 395 15.89 -2.11 0.60
N ALA A 396 15.76 -1.02 -0.14
CA ALA A 396 14.51 -0.53 -0.71
C ALA A 396 14.85 0.34 -1.93
N HIS A 397 14.04 0.34 -2.98
CA HIS A 397 14.22 1.32 -4.05
C HIS A 397 13.54 2.64 -3.71
N TYR A 398 14.11 3.74 -4.21
CA TYR A 398 13.60 5.08 -3.96
C TYR A 398 13.02 5.76 -5.20
N ASP A 399 13.26 5.24 -6.40
CA ASP A 399 12.62 5.76 -7.61
C ASP A 399 11.13 5.37 -7.67
N HIS A 400 10.42 5.95 -8.63
CA HIS A 400 9.08 5.53 -9.05
C HIS A 400 8.84 6.02 -10.50
N LEU A 401 7.60 5.90 -10.98
CA LEU A 401 7.22 6.08 -12.39
C LEU A 401 7.27 7.53 -12.91
N GLY A 402 7.35 8.52 -12.03
CA GLY A 402 7.52 9.92 -12.41
C GLY A 402 6.26 10.62 -12.92
N MET A 403 6.36 11.24 -14.09
CA MET A 403 5.31 12.05 -14.71
C MET A 403 5.00 11.60 -16.14
N MET A 404 3.72 11.72 -16.51
CA MET A 404 3.24 11.61 -17.89
C MET A 404 2.55 12.91 -18.31
N GLY A 405 3.29 13.73 -19.05
CA GLY A 405 2.92 15.08 -19.37
C GLY A 405 2.86 16.01 -18.15
N PRO A 406 2.27 17.20 -18.30
CA PRO A 406 2.38 18.25 -17.28
C PRO A 406 1.51 18.00 -16.04
N LYS A 407 0.52 17.10 -16.10
CA LYS A 407 -0.52 16.96 -15.06
C LYS A 407 -0.52 15.59 -14.37
N ALA A 408 -0.21 14.51 -15.08
CA ALA A 408 -0.20 13.19 -14.47
C ALA A 408 1.15 12.96 -13.80
N TYR A 409 1.12 12.75 -12.49
CA TYR A 409 2.29 12.31 -11.73
C TYR A 409 1.87 11.11 -10.87
N PHE A 410 2.81 10.19 -10.68
CA PHE A 410 2.64 8.96 -9.92
C PHE A 410 3.32 9.16 -8.56
N PRO A 411 2.59 9.27 -7.43
CA PRO A 411 3.22 9.66 -6.17
C PRO A 411 4.08 8.55 -5.56
N GLY A 412 3.75 7.27 -5.77
CA GLY A 412 4.56 6.16 -5.28
C GLY A 412 4.66 6.12 -3.76
N ALA A 413 3.55 6.30 -3.05
CA ALA A 413 3.54 6.35 -1.59
C ALA A 413 3.74 4.95 -0.97
N ASN A 414 3.02 3.95 -1.46
CA ASN A 414 3.28 2.57 -1.09
C ASN A 414 4.54 2.09 -1.83
N ASP A 415 4.65 2.46 -3.11
CA ASP A 415 5.66 2.00 -4.06
C ASP A 415 6.68 3.10 -4.43
N ASN A 416 7.84 3.19 -3.81
CA ASN A 416 8.24 2.45 -2.62
C ASN A 416 8.71 3.38 -1.49
N ALA A 417 8.05 4.54 -1.36
CA ALA A 417 8.31 5.44 -0.25
C ALA A 417 8.05 4.78 1.12
N SER A 418 7.15 3.80 1.20
CA SER A 418 6.86 3.04 2.41
C SER A 418 8.00 2.10 2.82
N GLY A 419 8.62 1.36 1.89
CA GLY A 419 9.80 0.54 2.15
C GLY A 419 11.01 1.38 2.53
N VAL A 420 11.22 2.51 1.85
CA VAL A 420 12.24 3.50 2.22
C VAL A 420 12.03 4.06 3.63
N ALA A 421 10.78 4.34 4.02
CA ALA A 421 10.48 4.77 5.37
C ALA A 421 10.83 3.69 6.40
N LEU A 422 10.47 2.43 6.17
CA LEU A 422 10.81 1.33 7.07
C LEU A 422 12.33 1.13 7.20
N LEU A 423 13.04 1.21 6.07
CA LEU A 423 14.50 1.17 6.02
C LEU A 423 15.13 2.29 6.86
N LEU A 424 14.63 3.53 6.72
CA LEU A 424 15.14 4.66 7.51
C LEU A 424 14.82 4.54 9.01
N GLU A 425 13.70 3.92 9.38
CA GLU A 425 13.41 3.60 10.79
C GLU A 425 14.39 2.55 11.33
N LEU A 426 14.69 1.48 10.57
CA LEU A 426 15.68 0.47 10.96
C LEU A 426 17.08 1.10 11.08
N ALA A 427 17.46 1.95 10.14
CA ALA A 427 18.69 2.72 10.19
C ALA A 427 18.77 3.60 11.45
N ALA A 428 17.71 4.33 11.78
CA ALA A 428 17.65 5.15 12.98
C ALA A 428 17.74 4.31 14.27
N TYR A 429 17.17 3.10 14.26
CA TYR A 429 17.27 2.17 15.38
C TYR A 429 18.72 1.70 15.59
N TYR A 430 19.37 1.18 14.55
CA TYR A 430 20.72 0.64 14.63
C TYR A 430 21.82 1.71 14.81
N ALA A 431 21.54 2.96 14.42
CA ALA A 431 22.47 4.09 14.64
C ALA A 431 22.68 4.42 16.14
N ARG A 432 21.77 3.97 17.01
CA ARG A 432 21.88 4.20 18.46
C ARG A 432 22.94 3.25 19.07
N PRO A 433 23.90 3.76 19.87
CA PRO A 433 24.96 2.92 20.45
C PRO A 433 24.46 1.68 21.20
N GLU A 434 23.35 1.79 21.93
CA GLU A 434 22.71 0.71 22.69
C GLU A 434 22.09 -0.39 21.82
N ASN A 435 21.81 -0.10 20.55
CA ASN A 435 21.23 -1.03 19.58
C ASN A 435 22.27 -1.53 18.57
N ARG A 436 23.56 -1.30 18.81
CA ARG A 436 24.60 -1.61 17.85
C ARG A 436 24.60 -3.11 17.53
N PRO A 437 24.47 -3.49 16.24
CA PRO A 437 24.32 -4.90 15.85
C PRO A 437 25.64 -5.67 15.99
N ALA A 438 25.56 -7.00 16.09
CA ALA A 438 26.76 -7.85 16.14
C ALA A 438 27.55 -7.80 14.82
N CYS A 439 26.84 -7.90 13.68
CA CYS A 439 27.37 -7.73 12.33
C CYS A 439 27.14 -6.31 11.84
N SER A 440 27.89 -5.85 10.84
CA SER A 440 27.59 -4.59 10.18
C SER A 440 26.26 -4.67 9.45
N VAL A 441 25.43 -3.62 9.57
CA VAL A 441 24.16 -3.52 8.83
C VAL A 441 24.32 -2.46 7.75
N VAL A 442 24.17 -2.89 6.51
CA VAL A 442 24.24 -2.06 5.31
C VAL A 442 22.84 -1.68 4.88
N PHE A 443 22.64 -0.39 4.61
CA PHE A 443 21.40 0.16 4.11
C PHE A 443 21.61 0.58 2.66
N LEU A 444 20.92 -0.08 1.73
CA LEU A 444 20.99 0.20 0.29
C LEU A 444 19.67 0.81 -0.17
N LEU A 445 19.75 1.98 -0.78
CA LEU A 445 18.61 2.64 -1.42
C LEU A 445 18.86 2.60 -2.93
N PHE A 446 18.13 1.75 -3.65
CA PHE A 446 18.34 1.54 -5.08
C PHE A 446 17.59 2.59 -5.91
N GLY A 447 18.26 3.08 -6.95
CA GLY A 447 17.60 3.81 -8.03
C GLY A 447 17.29 2.85 -9.19
N ALA A 448 16.38 3.25 -10.06
CA ALA A 448 16.05 2.53 -11.28
C ALA A 448 15.60 1.07 -11.10
N GLU A 449 14.85 0.79 -10.04
CA GLU A 449 14.14 -0.49 -9.87
C GLU A 449 13.06 -0.62 -10.95
N GLU A 450 12.28 0.45 -11.13
CA GLU A 450 11.11 0.51 -12.02
C GLU A 450 11.48 0.44 -13.50
N ALA A 451 12.74 0.75 -13.80
CA ALA A 451 13.33 0.64 -15.13
C ALA A 451 13.89 -0.77 -15.42
N GLY A 452 13.70 -1.72 -14.52
CA GLY A 452 14.12 -3.12 -14.67
C GLY A 452 15.28 -3.54 -13.77
N LEU A 453 15.21 -3.21 -12.47
CA LEU A 453 16.20 -3.59 -11.44
C LEU A 453 17.63 -3.09 -11.75
N VAL A 454 17.77 -1.96 -12.43
CA VAL A 454 19.06 -1.52 -12.98
C VAL A 454 20.05 -1.21 -11.85
N GLY A 455 19.61 -0.54 -10.78
CA GLY A 455 20.45 -0.19 -9.65
C GLY A 455 20.97 -1.40 -8.87
N SER A 456 20.12 -2.37 -8.56
CA SER A 456 20.53 -3.59 -7.86
C SER A 456 21.40 -4.50 -8.72
N ASN A 457 21.12 -4.64 -10.01
CA ASN A 457 22.01 -5.31 -10.97
C ASN A 457 23.39 -4.65 -11.01
N TYR A 458 23.44 -3.32 -11.07
CA TYR A 458 24.71 -2.58 -11.06
C TYR A 458 25.49 -2.80 -9.77
N PHE A 459 24.82 -2.79 -8.61
CA PHE A 459 25.47 -3.05 -7.33
C PHE A 459 26.08 -4.46 -7.29
N VAL A 460 25.34 -5.49 -7.72
CA VAL A 460 25.85 -6.87 -7.74
C VAL A 460 27.08 -7.01 -8.64
N ALA A 461 27.10 -6.31 -9.78
CA ALA A 461 28.25 -6.28 -10.69
C ALA A 461 29.44 -5.46 -10.13
N HIS A 462 29.17 -4.43 -9.33
CA HIS A 462 30.18 -3.51 -8.78
C HIS A 462 29.97 -3.32 -7.26
N PRO A 463 30.16 -4.37 -6.46
CA PRO A 463 29.69 -4.36 -5.08
C PRO A 463 30.56 -3.46 -4.19
N LEU A 464 29.92 -2.65 -3.34
CA LEU A 464 30.61 -1.80 -2.35
C LEU A 464 31.08 -2.57 -1.11
N VAL A 465 30.53 -3.78 -0.90
CA VAL A 465 30.98 -4.74 0.11
C VAL A 465 31.03 -6.14 -0.55
N PRO A 466 31.99 -7.02 -0.20
CA PRO A 466 32.08 -8.32 -0.83
C PRO A 466 30.77 -9.12 -0.69
N LEU A 467 30.18 -9.56 -1.81
CA LEU A 467 28.90 -10.29 -1.79
C LEU A 467 28.93 -11.54 -0.90
N LYS A 468 30.06 -12.25 -0.89
CA LYS A 468 30.29 -13.44 -0.04
C LYS A 468 30.28 -13.13 1.47
N SER A 469 30.47 -11.87 1.85
CA SER A 469 30.42 -11.42 3.25
C SER A 469 29.00 -10.99 3.66
N ILE A 470 28.03 -10.96 2.74
CA ILE A 470 26.63 -10.69 3.04
C ILE A 470 25.99 -11.99 3.55
N LYS A 471 25.63 -12.01 4.83
CA LYS A 471 24.97 -13.15 5.49
C LYS A 471 23.52 -13.29 5.06
N PHE A 472 22.82 -12.16 4.94
CA PHE A 472 21.44 -12.11 4.53
C PHE A 472 21.06 -10.72 4.02
N LEU A 473 20.15 -10.66 3.04
CA LEU A 473 19.52 -9.44 2.55
C LEU A 473 18.01 -9.48 2.77
N VAL A 474 17.43 -8.41 3.31
CA VAL A 474 15.98 -8.19 3.34
C VAL A 474 15.65 -6.96 2.51
N ASN A 475 15.00 -7.17 1.37
CA ASN A 475 14.46 -6.11 0.54
C ASN A 475 13.05 -5.74 0.98
N LEU A 476 12.80 -4.45 1.13
CA LEU A 476 11.57 -3.86 1.65
C LEU A 476 10.89 -3.12 0.51
N ASP A 477 9.74 -3.62 0.08
CA ASP A 477 8.95 -2.98 -0.98
C ASP A 477 7.44 -3.20 -0.77
N LEU A 478 6.64 -2.14 -0.93
CA LEU A 478 5.19 -2.10 -0.60
C LEU A 478 4.87 -2.42 0.88
N LEU A 479 5.33 -1.57 1.81
CA LEU A 479 5.16 -1.72 3.27
C LEU A 479 4.07 -0.78 3.87
N GLY A 480 3.23 -0.19 3.04
CA GLY A 480 2.23 0.81 3.42
C GLY A 480 0.93 0.27 4.02
N THR A 481 0.73 -1.05 4.03
CA THR A 481 -0.50 -1.72 4.52
C THR A 481 -0.15 -2.82 5.52
N GLY A 482 -0.98 -3.86 5.67
CA GLY A 482 -0.59 -5.08 6.43
C GLY A 482 -1.71 -5.75 7.20
N GLU A 483 -2.96 -5.37 6.94
CA GLU A 483 -4.17 -5.95 7.53
C GLU A 483 -4.26 -7.47 7.30
N GLN A 484 -3.67 -7.96 6.21
CA GLN A 484 -3.65 -9.39 5.84
C GLN A 484 -2.27 -10.03 6.03
N GLY A 485 -1.38 -9.38 6.78
CA GLY A 485 0.00 -9.79 6.97
C GLY A 485 0.92 -9.45 5.81
N ALA A 486 1.89 -10.31 5.52
CA ALA A 486 2.90 -10.07 4.48
C ALA A 486 3.19 -11.32 3.65
N THR A 487 3.81 -11.10 2.49
CA THR A 487 4.38 -12.16 1.66
C THR A 487 5.90 -12.04 1.65
N VAL A 488 6.56 -13.20 1.71
CA VAL A 488 8.02 -13.33 1.72
C VAL A 488 8.43 -14.06 0.44
N VAL A 489 8.86 -13.31 -0.56
CA VAL A 489 9.45 -13.84 -1.79
C VAL A 489 10.81 -14.46 -1.45
N ASN A 490 11.15 -15.56 -2.13
CA ASN A 490 12.20 -16.50 -1.76
C ASN A 490 12.00 -17.25 -0.43
N GLY A 491 10.86 -17.10 0.26
CA GLY A 491 10.56 -17.90 1.46
C GLY A 491 10.55 -19.42 1.21
N ARG A 492 10.18 -19.85 0.00
CA ARG A 492 10.26 -21.26 -0.44
C ARG A 492 11.65 -21.67 -0.97
N VAL A 493 12.56 -20.71 -1.14
CA VAL A 493 13.95 -20.95 -1.60
C VAL A 493 14.86 -21.11 -0.38
N PHE A 494 14.73 -20.21 0.59
CA PHE A 494 15.49 -20.24 1.84
C PHE A 494 14.59 -20.66 3.00
N GLU A 495 14.18 -21.93 3.02
CA GLU A 495 13.19 -22.44 3.97
C GLU A 495 13.64 -22.35 5.44
N ALA A 496 14.92 -22.59 5.73
CA ALA A 496 15.42 -22.53 7.11
C ALA A 496 15.38 -21.09 7.67
N PRO A 497 15.90 -20.06 6.97
CA PRO A 497 15.65 -18.65 7.33
C PRO A 497 14.15 -18.30 7.41
N TYR A 498 13.32 -18.81 6.49
CA TYR A 498 11.88 -18.53 6.51
C TYR A 498 11.20 -19.11 7.76
N LYS A 499 11.57 -20.31 8.19
CA LYS A 499 11.06 -20.92 9.44
C LYS A 499 11.43 -20.09 10.66
N ARG A 500 12.64 -19.51 10.71
CA ARG A 500 13.03 -18.57 11.80
C ARG A 500 12.21 -17.30 11.77
N LEU A 501 12.07 -16.67 10.61
CA LEU A 501 11.21 -15.49 10.41
C LEU A 501 9.77 -15.77 10.86
N LEU A 502 9.21 -16.93 10.49
CA LEU A 502 7.87 -17.35 10.89
C LEU A 502 7.75 -17.58 12.40
N ALA A 503 8.76 -18.21 13.03
CA ALA A 503 8.79 -18.40 14.47
C ALA A 503 8.80 -17.07 15.22
N LEU A 504 9.62 -16.10 14.79
CA LEU A 504 9.65 -14.74 15.33
C LEU A 504 8.30 -14.04 15.17
N ASN A 505 7.68 -14.14 13.99
CA ASN A 505 6.36 -13.55 13.74
C ASN A 505 5.30 -14.11 14.69
N ASN A 506 5.28 -15.42 14.89
CA ASN A 506 4.32 -16.09 15.75
C ASN A 506 4.55 -15.80 17.23
N ALA A 507 5.82 -15.74 17.66
CA ALA A 507 6.18 -15.47 19.05
C ALA A 507 5.84 -14.04 19.50
N HIS A 508 5.97 -13.07 18.60
CA HIS A 508 5.76 -11.65 18.90
C HIS A 508 4.47 -11.07 18.32
N HIS A 509 3.70 -11.89 17.61
CA HIS A 509 2.48 -11.48 16.90
C HIS A 509 2.70 -10.24 16.00
N TYR A 510 3.83 -10.21 15.28
CA TYR A 510 4.22 -9.04 14.50
C TYR A 510 3.23 -8.72 13.38
N LEU A 511 2.90 -9.72 12.56
CA LEU A 511 1.96 -9.60 11.45
C LEU A 511 0.91 -10.73 11.51
N PRO A 512 -0.33 -10.48 11.05
CA PRO A 512 -1.40 -11.48 11.08
C PRO A 512 -1.06 -12.81 10.41
N ALA A 513 -0.28 -12.76 9.32
CA ALA A 513 0.15 -13.95 8.59
C ALA A 513 1.43 -13.66 7.77
N LEU A 514 2.24 -14.69 7.56
CA LEU A 514 3.33 -14.68 6.58
C LEU A 514 3.07 -15.76 5.52
N ALA A 515 3.10 -15.38 4.25
CA ALA A 515 2.96 -16.30 3.13
C ALA A 515 4.31 -16.48 2.41
N PRO A 516 4.84 -17.70 2.25
CA PRO A 516 6.07 -17.92 1.51
C PRO A 516 5.78 -18.01 0.01
N ARG A 517 6.58 -17.29 -0.79
CA ARG A 517 6.60 -17.38 -2.25
C ARG A 517 7.96 -17.93 -2.73
N GLY A 518 7.96 -18.53 -3.92
CA GLY A 518 9.19 -18.98 -4.58
C GLY A 518 10.00 -17.84 -5.18
N ARG A 519 11.02 -18.21 -5.98
CA ARG A 519 11.87 -17.30 -6.74
C ARG A 519 11.07 -16.48 -7.75
N ALA A 520 11.30 -15.17 -7.79
CA ALA A 520 10.69 -14.27 -8.75
C ALA A 520 11.57 -13.03 -9.00
N ALA A 521 11.67 -12.60 -10.26
CA ALA A 521 12.41 -11.41 -10.68
C ALA A 521 11.52 -10.16 -10.58
N ASN A 522 11.10 -9.81 -9.36
CA ASN A 522 10.05 -8.83 -9.14
C ASN A 522 10.34 -7.77 -8.06
N SER A 523 11.60 -7.66 -7.60
CA SER A 523 12.14 -6.53 -6.81
C SER A 523 13.65 -6.75 -6.58
N ASP A 524 14.35 -5.78 -5.98
CA ASP A 524 15.83 -5.72 -5.88
C ASP A 524 16.52 -6.88 -5.14
N HIS A 525 15.79 -7.71 -4.39
CA HIS A 525 16.35 -8.94 -3.82
C HIS A 525 16.87 -9.93 -4.89
N TYR A 526 16.31 -9.87 -6.10
CA TYR A 526 16.50 -10.90 -7.11
C TYR A 526 17.95 -10.98 -7.60
N PRO A 527 18.59 -9.88 -8.08
CA PRO A 527 19.99 -9.94 -8.53
C PRO A 527 20.96 -10.48 -7.48
N PHE A 528 20.72 -10.17 -6.19
CA PHE A 528 21.52 -10.69 -5.09
C PHE A 528 21.34 -12.20 -4.91
N SER A 529 20.09 -12.67 -4.94
CA SER A 529 19.78 -14.09 -4.87
C SER A 529 20.38 -14.87 -6.04
N GLU A 530 20.39 -14.29 -7.25
CA GLU A 530 21.02 -14.88 -8.44
C GLU A 530 22.54 -14.99 -8.28
N ALA A 531 23.17 -14.03 -7.59
CA ALA A 531 24.59 -14.03 -7.27
C ALA A 531 24.96 -14.89 -6.03
N GLY A 532 24.00 -15.64 -5.47
CA GLY A 532 24.21 -16.56 -4.36
C GLY A 532 24.12 -15.94 -2.96
N VAL A 533 23.68 -14.68 -2.84
CA VAL A 533 23.42 -14.04 -1.55
C VAL A 533 22.03 -14.47 -1.04
N PRO A 534 21.90 -15.03 0.19
CA PRO A 534 20.60 -15.32 0.77
C PRO A 534 19.76 -14.05 0.91
N ALA A 535 18.58 -14.02 0.28
CA ALA A 535 17.80 -12.81 0.17
C ALA A 535 16.29 -13.06 0.22
N PHE A 536 15.58 -12.22 0.97
CA PHE A 536 14.12 -12.11 0.94
C PHE A 536 13.67 -10.78 0.34
N PHE A 537 12.51 -10.81 -0.30
CA PHE A 537 11.70 -9.61 -0.53
C PHE A 537 10.42 -9.73 0.29
N LEU A 538 10.20 -8.75 1.16
CA LEU A 538 9.04 -8.62 2.03
C LEU A 538 8.12 -7.48 1.56
N TYR A 539 6.84 -7.80 1.34
CA TYR A 539 5.78 -6.81 1.11
C TYR A 539 4.54 -7.10 1.95
N THR A 540 3.86 -6.05 2.43
CA THR A 540 2.61 -6.20 3.19
C THR A 540 1.41 -6.36 2.27
N ARG A 541 0.34 -6.96 2.82
CA ARG A 541 -0.91 -7.25 2.12
C ARG A 541 -2.10 -6.61 2.83
N GLY A 542 -3.12 -6.27 2.05
CA GLY A 542 -4.33 -5.60 2.51
C GLY A 542 -4.36 -4.13 2.09
N GLY A 543 -5.50 -3.49 2.29
CA GLY A 543 -5.68 -2.05 2.06
C GLY A 543 -5.69 -1.63 0.58
N SER A 544 -4.63 -0.94 0.16
CA SER A 544 -4.55 -0.23 -1.13
C SER A 544 -4.35 -1.17 -2.33
N THR A 545 -5.09 -0.91 -3.42
CA THR A 545 -4.94 -1.57 -4.73
C THR A 545 -4.25 -0.69 -5.78
N ALA A 546 -3.80 0.50 -5.36
CA ALA A 546 -3.25 1.55 -6.23
C ALA A 546 -1.79 1.30 -6.65
N TYR A 547 -1.43 0.08 -7.05
CA TYR A 547 -0.11 -0.23 -7.58
C TYR A 547 0.10 0.38 -8.98
N HIS A 548 1.22 1.10 -9.16
CA HIS A 548 1.60 1.81 -10.39
C HIS A 548 0.52 2.77 -10.91
N ASP A 549 -0.19 3.40 -9.97
CA ASP A 549 -1.39 4.21 -10.20
C ASP A 549 -1.20 5.61 -9.60
N VAL A 550 -1.84 6.61 -10.19
CA VAL A 550 -1.82 8.00 -9.67
C VAL A 550 -2.42 8.12 -8.27
N ASN A 551 -3.18 7.12 -7.83
CA ASN A 551 -3.81 7.04 -6.53
C ASN A 551 -2.94 6.34 -5.48
N ASP A 552 -1.69 5.97 -5.79
CA ASP A 552 -0.72 5.54 -4.79
C ASP A 552 -0.28 6.71 -3.90
N LYS A 553 -1.18 7.15 -3.02
CA LYS A 553 -1.05 8.37 -2.22
C LYS A 553 -0.86 8.05 -0.74
N PRO A 554 -0.17 8.90 0.04
CA PRO A 554 0.03 8.66 1.47
C PRO A 554 -1.27 8.48 2.26
N ALA A 555 -2.35 9.18 1.86
CA ALA A 555 -3.66 9.09 2.50
C ALA A 555 -4.35 7.72 2.30
N ALA A 556 -3.93 6.93 1.32
CA ALA A 556 -4.46 5.59 1.09
C ALA A 556 -3.77 4.51 1.94
N LEU A 557 -2.76 4.88 2.75
CA LEU A 557 -1.93 3.93 3.50
C LEU A 557 -2.34 3.88 4.98
N SER A 558 -2.86 2.73 5.40
CA SER A 558 -3.18 2.46 6.80
C SER A 558 -1.92 2.39 7.67
N LEU A 559 -0.81 1.87 7.12
CA LEU A 559 0.40 1.46 7.85
C LEU A 559 0.12 0.41 8.93
N ALA A 560 -0.95 -0.37 8.80
CA ALA A 560 -1.40 -1.33 9.82
C ALA A 560 -0.30 -2.35 10.18
N GLY A 561 0.44 -2.86 9.20
CA GLY A 561 1.53 -3.80 9.41
C GLY A 561 2.90 -3.16 9.66
N PHE A 562 3.03 -1.83 9.62
CA PHE A 562 4.34 -1.18 9.55
C PHE A 562 5.21 -1.43 10.79
N ALA A 563 4.65 -1.26 11.99
CA ALA A 563 5.36 -1.53 13.24
C ALA A 563 5.69 -3.03 13.42
N GLY A 564 4.78 -3.89 12.96
CA GLY A 564 4.99 -5.34 12.94
C GLY A 564 6.14 -5.76 12.02
N ALA A 565 6.12 -5.26 10.77
CA ALA A 565 7.17 -5.48 9.80
C ALA A 565 8.53 -4.96 10.30
N PHE A 566 8.56 -3.78 10.95
CA PHE A 566 9.77 -3.28 11.59
C PHE A 566 10.31 -4.28 12.61
N GLY A 567 9.49 -4.72 13.56
CA GLY A 567 9.91 -5.58 14.66
C GLY A 567 10.40 -6.93 14.15
N LEU A 568 9.65 -7.49 13.20
CA LEU A 568 9.97 -8.75 12.54
C LEU A 568 11.33 -8.70 11.83
N VAL A 569 11.55 -7.67 10.99
CA VAL A 569 12.82 -7.51 10.25
C VAL A 569 13.98 -7.27 11.22
N ARG A 570 13.81 -6.39 12.22
CA ARG A 570 14.84 -6.12 13.23
C ARG A 570 15.27 -7.40 13.94
N ASP A 571 14.32 -8.16 14.47
CA ASP A 571 14.64 -9.35 15.27
C ASP A 571 15.24 -10.46 14.42
N PHE A 572 14.71 -10.64 13.20
CA PHE A 572 15.27 -11.58 12.24
C PHE A 572 16.73 -11.25 11.90
N LEU A 573 17.04 -9.99 11.58
CA LEU A 573 18.41 -9.57 11.30
C LEU A 573 19.33 -9.76 12.52
N ASN A 574 18.85 -9.44 13.72
CA ASN A 574 19.62 -9.67 14.95
C ASN A 574 19.93 -11.15 15.17
N GLU A 575 18.96 -12.04 14.95
CA GLU A 575 19.14 -13.49 15.07
C GLU A 575 20.10 -14.03 13.99
N GLU A 576 19.93 -13.65 12.72
CA GLU A 576 20.82 -14.05 11.62
C GLU A 576 22.27 -13.59 11.86
N GLY A 577 22.44 -12.38 12.41
CA GLY A 577 23.74 -11.85 12.77
C GLY A 577 24.42 -12.65 13.89
N ALA A 578 23.65 -13.14 14.87
CA ALA A 578 24.13 -13.89 16.03
C ALA A 578 24.38 -15.38 15.72
N ALA A 579 23.53 -16.04 14.92
CA ALA A 579 23.55 -17.48 14.67
C ALA A 579 24.90 -17.99 14.08
N HIS A 580 25.65 -17.13 13.40
CA HIS A 580 26.95 -17.47 12.82
C HIS A 580 28.12 -17.51 13.84
N ARG A 581 27.87 -17.30 15.14
CA ARG A 581 28.87 -17.54 16.21
C ARG A 581 29.11 -19.03 16.49
N ALA A 582 28.13 -19.91 16.23
CA ALA A 582 28.11 -21.28 16.75
C ALA A 582 28.84 -22.33 15.89
N LYS A 583 29.55 -21.92 14.83
CA LYS A 583 30.25 -22.84 13.89
C LYS A 583 31.77 -22.65 13.83
N LYS A 584 32.39 -22.04 14.85
CA LYS A 584 33.85 -22.00 14.98
C LYS A 584 34.29 -22.76 16.21
#